data_AF-A0AAN7ED04-F1
#
_entry.id   AF-A0AAN7ED04-F1
#
_cell.length_a   1.000
_cell.length_b   1.000
_cell.length_c   1.000
_cell.angle_alpha   90.00
_cell.angle_beta   90.00
_cell.angle_gamma   90.00
#
_symmetry.space_group_name_H-M   'P 1'
#
loop_
_entity.id
_entity.type
_entity.pdbx_description
1 polymer ?
#
loop_
_entity_poly.entity_id
_entity_poly.type
_entity_poly.pdbx_seq_one_letter_code
_entity_poly.pdbx_strand_id
1 'polypeptide(L)'
;MTDSTSSNNKLQGKVAIVTGGASSMGEATALEFAAHGARAIVIADVQGEKGQNVAVSIGSNVCSYVHCDVSDEEQVKNLVDSTVKSCGRLDIIVLDLDLAAYDKLMAVNARGMAACVKHAVLGLVRIRVNCVSPGLVGTPLLKDMLGYENEEEDKVVESTYTLKGRLMRPKNVADAVVFLASEDSQFVTGHDLVVDGGHRG
;
A
#
# COMPACT_ATOMS: atom_id res chain seq x y z
N MET A 1 -15.67 -52.76 4.66
CA MET A 1 -16.69 -51.86 5.26
C MET A 1 -16.09 -51.32 6.54
N THR A 2 -15.90 -50.04 6.79
CA THR A 2 -16.15 -48.76 6.07
C THR A 2 -15.37 -47.74 6.90
N ASP A 3 -14.57 -46.88 6.28
CA ASP A 3 -14.43 -45.53 6.82
C ASP A 3 -14.24 -44.55 5.66
N SER A 4 -15.36 -43.97 5.25
CA SER A 4 -15.46 -42.91 4.26
C SER A 4 -14.84 -41.66 4.86
N THR A 5 -13.69 -41.22 4.35
CA THR A 5 -13.20 -39.87 4.56
C THR A 5 -14.27 -38.90 4.05
N SER A 6 -15.06 -38.34 4.96
CA SER A 6 -15.90 -37.19 4.68
C SER A 6 -14.99 -36.10 4.10
N SER A 7 -15.13 -35.82 2.80
CA SER A 7 -14.63 -34.57 2.23
C SER A 7 -15.42 -33.45 2.93
N ASN A 8 -14.90 -32.98 4.06
CA ASN A 8 -15.49 -31.85 4.77
C ASN A 8 -15.28 -30.63 3.87
N ASN A 9 -16.28 -30.35 3.02
CA ASN A 9 -16.35 -29.15 2.18
C ASN A 9 -16.61 -27.93 3.07
N LYS A 10 -15.63 -27.58 3.90
CA LYS A 10 -15.72 -26.52 4.91
C LYS A 10 -16.04 -25.16 4.30
N LEU A 11 -15.76 -24.98 3.01
CA LEU A 11 -15.95 -23.74 2.27
C LEU A 11 -17.04 -23.87 1.19
N GLN A 12 -17.90 -24.88 1.28
CA GLN A 12 -18.99 -25.07 0.32
C GLN A 12 -19.81 -23.78 0.14
N GLY A 13 -19.88 -23.31 -1.11
CA GLY A 13 -20.69 -22.14 -1.46
C GLY A 13 -20.02 -20.78 -1.20
N LYS A 14 -18.81 -20.76 -0.61
CA LYS A 14 -18.10 -19.53 -0.25
C LYS A 14 -17.40 -18.91 -1.46
N VAL A 15 -17.36 -17.58 -1.47
CA VAL A 15 -16.60 -16.79 -2.45
C VAL A 15 -15.42 -16.13 -1.74
N ALA A 16 -14.21 -16.31 -2.25
CA ALA A 16 -12.99 -15.80 -1.64
C ALA A 16 -12.16 -14.94 -2.60
N ILE A 17 -11.54 -13.90 -2.07
CA ILE A 17 -10.39 -13.22 -2.68
C ILE A 17 -9.14 -13.64 -1.93
N VAL A 18 -8.08 -13.99 -2.67
CA VAL A 18 -6.76 -14.27 -2.11
C VAL A 18 -5.76 -13.28 -2.71
N THR A 19 -5.35 -12.28 -1.92
CA THR A 19 -4.28 -11.37 -2.33
C THR A 19 -2.92 -12.07 -2.18
N GLY A 20 -1.95 -11.73 -3.03
CA GLY A 20 -0.67 -12.48 -3.07
C GLY A 20 -0.85 -13.92 -3.56
N GLY A 21 -1.99 -14.24 -4.19
CA GLY A 21 -2.38 -15.60 -4.53
C GLY A 21 -1.57 -16.25 -5.65
N ALA A 22 -0.65 -15.52 -6.29
CA ALA A 22 0.18 -16.07 -7.36
C ALA A 22 1.39 -16.88 -6.86
N SER A 23 1.66 -16.94 -5.55
CA SER A 23 2.80 -17.71 -5.01
C SER A 23 2.66 -18.08 -3.53
N SER A 24 3.54 -18.97 -3.07
CA SER A 24 3.80 -19.25 -1.64
C SER A 24 2.51 -19.55 -0.85
N MET A 25 2.25 -18.83 0.24
CA MET A 25 1.09 -19.01 1.12
C MET A 25 -0.22 -18.68 0.41
N GLY A 26 -0.26 -17.68 -0.46
CA GLY A 26 -1.45 -17.31 -1.22
C GLY A 26 -1.88 -18.41 -2.18
N GLU A 27 -0.93 -18.95 -2.96
CA GLU A 27 -1.17 -20.09 -3.86
C GLU A 27 -1.68 -21.32 -3.08
N ALA A 28 -0.98 -21.70 -2.00
CA ALA A 28 -1.39 -22.82 -1.16
C ALA A 28 -2.79 -22.64 -0.57
N THR A 29 -3.14 -21.41 -0.17
CA THR A 29 -4.47 -21.08 0.35
C THR A 29 -5.54 -21.23 -0.73
N ALA A 30 -5.29 -20.75 -1.95
CA ALA A 30 -6.22 -20.87 -3.06
C ALA A 30 -6.48 -22.34 -3.44
N LEU A 31 -5.43 -23.17 -3.47
CA LEU A 31 -5.53 -24.62 -3.70
C LEU A 31 -6.38 -25.30 -2.61
N GLU A 32 -6.12 -24.99 -1.34
CA GLU A 32 -6.85 -25.58 -0.20
C GLU A 32 -8.32 -25.12 -0.19
N PHE A 33 -8.58 -23.87 -0.59
CA PHE A 33 -9.95 -23.35 -0.70
C PHE A 33 -10.75 -24.10 -1.76
N ALA A 34 -10.13 -24.40 -2.90
CA ALA A 34 -10.74 -25.18 -3.95
C ALA A 34 -11.01 -26.62 -3.48
N ALA A 35 -10.04 -27.25 -2.79
CA ALA A 35 -10.17 -28.58 -2.22
C ALA A 35 -11.32 -28.68 -1.18
N HIS A 36 -11.61 -27.58 -0.47
CA HIS A 36 -12.72 -27.48 0.48
C HIS A 36 -14.05 -26.99 -0.12
N GLY A 37 -14.16 -26.94 -1.45
CA GLY A 37 -15.42 -26.69 -2.15
C GLY A 37 -15.84 -25.23 -2.21
N ALA A 38 -14.90 -24.29 -2.11
CA ALA A 38 -15.17 -22.88 -2.41
C ALA A 38 -15.88 -22.76 -3.76
N ARG A 39 -16.96 -21.97 -3.81
CA ARG A 39 -17.75 -21.77 -5.02
C ARG A 39 -16.97 -20.97 -6.06
N ALA A 40 -16.26 -19.94 -5.60
CA ALA A 40 -15.44 -19.10 -6.46
C ALA A 40 -14.24 -18.56 -5.67
N ILE A 41 -13.10 -18.49 -6.34
CA ILE A 41 -11.85 -17.96 -5.81
C ILE A 41 -11.31 -16.94 -6.80
N VAL A 42 -10.94 -15.77 -6.31
CA VAL A 42 -10.31 -14.72 -7.10
C VAL A 42 -8.89 -14.55 -6.59
N ILE A 43 -7.91 -14.88 -7.44
CA ILE A 43 -6.50 -14.59 -7.18
C ILE A 43 -6.25 -13.14 -7.56
N ALA A 44 -5.80 -12.35 -6.60
CA ALA A 44 -5.40 -10.97 -6.78
C ALA A 44 -3.89 -10.84 -6.57
N ASP A 45 -3.15 -10.45 -7.62
CA ASP A 45 -1.70 -10.32 -7.55
C ASP A 45 -1.19 -9.33 -8.60
N VAL A 46 0.04 -8.85 -8.44
CA VAL A 46 0.75 -8.06 -9.47
C VAL A 46 1.43 -8.96 -10.49
N GLN A 47 1.71 -10.23 -10.15
CA GLN A 47 2.39 -11.19 -11.02
C GLN A 47 1.42 -11.88 -12.00
N GLY A 48 1.05 -11.16 -13.08
CA GLY A 48 0.15 -11.57 -14.16
C GLY A 48 0.20 -13.05 -14.56
N GLU A 49 1.31 -13.46 -15.15
CA GLU A 49 1.48 -14.80 -15.71
C GLU A 49 1.38 -15.88 -14.63
N LYS A 50 2.02 -15.68 -13.47
CA LYS A 50 1.97 -16.64 -12.37
C LYS A 50 0.55 -16.79 -11.80
N GLY A 51 -0.14 -15.68 -11.55
CA GLY A 51 -1.49 -15.70 -11.01
C GLY A 51 -2.47 -16.38 -11.96
N GLN A 52 -2.33 -16.15 -13.27
CA GLN A 52 -3.12 -16.84 -14.28
C GLN A 52 -2.84 -18.34 -14.29
N ASN A 53 -1.58 -18.77 -14.17
CA ASN A 53 -1.20 -20.18 -14.12
C ASN A 53 -1.79 -20.90 -12.90
N VAL A 54 -1.80 -20.25 -11.72
CA VAL A 54 -2.43 -20.80 -10.51
C VAL A 54 -3.97 -20.90 -10.68
N ALA A 55 -4.61 -19.87 -11.24
CA ALA A 55 -6.05 -19.93 -11.49
C ALA A 55 -6.43 -21.08 -12.44
N VAL A 56 -5.63 -21.30 -13.48
CA VAL A 56 -5.82 -22.41 -14.44
C VAL A 56 -5.58 -23.76 -13.78
N SER A 57 -4.57 -23.89 -12.90
CA SER A 57 -4.27 -25.16 -12.22
C SER A 57 -5.37 -25.58 -11.23
N ILE A 58 -6.04 -24.61 -10.59
CA ILE A 58 -7.23 -24.85 -9.76
C ILE A 58 -8.45 -25.19 -10.62
N GLY A 59 -8.58 -24.52 -11.76
CA GLY A 59 -9.64 -24.74 -12.75
C GLY A 59 -10.49 -23.50 -12.96
N SER A 60 -10.61 -23.08 -14.22
CA SER A 60 -11.22 -21.81 -14.63
C SER A 60 -12.72 -21.64 -14.28
N ASN A 61 -13.39 -22.72 -13.89
CA ASN A 61 -14.78 -22.68 -13.42
C ASN A 61 -14.92 -22.29 -11.95
N VAL A 62 -13.84 -22.47 -11.16
CA VAL A 62 -13.80 -22.23 -9.71
C VAL A 62 -12.89 -21.05 -9.39
N CYS A 63 -11.79 -20.89 -10.13
CA CYS A 63 -10.81 -19.85 -9.87
C CYS A 63 -10.61 -18.92 -11.08
N SER A 64 -10.52 -17.62 -10.80
CA SER A 64 -10.15 -16.60 -11.77
C SER A 64 -9.00 -15.76 -11.25
N TYR A 65 -8.25 -15.15 -12.16
CA TYR A 65 -7.18 -14.21 -11.84
C TYR A 65 -7.64 -12.77 -12.16
N VAL A 66 -7.26 -11.84 -11.28
CA VAL A 66 -7.40 -10.39 -11.48
C VAL A 66 -6.08 -9.74 -11.11
N HIS A 67 -5.51 -8.97 -12.04
CA HIS A 67 -4.35 -8.15 -11.72
C HIS A 67 -4.76 -7.03 -10.76
N CYS A 68 -4.09 -6.95 -9.61
CA CYS A 68 -4.38 -5.95 -8.60
C CYS A 68 -3.10 -5.61 -7.83
N ASP A 69 -2.68 -4.36 -7.91
CA ASP A 69 -1.76 -3.76 -6.95
C ASP A 69 -2.54 -3.29 -5.73
N VAL A 70 -2.31 -3.93 -4.58
CA VAL A 70 -3.02 -3.60 -3.33
C VAL A 70 -2.59 -2.26 -2.73
N SER A 71 -1.53 -1.62 -3.25
CA SER A 71 -1.15 -0.26 -2.89
C SER A 71 -2.00 0.81 -3.58
N ASP A 72 -2.75 0.44 -4.62
CA ASP A 72 -3.69 1.28 -5.34
C ASP A 72 -5.13 1.04 -4.85
N GLU A 73 -5.69 2.02 -4.14
CA GLU A 73 -7.04 1.92 -3.57
C GLU A 73 -8.13 1.74 -4.63
N GLU A 74 -7.98 2.33 -5.82
CA GLU A 74 -8.95 2.20 -6.89
C GLU A 74 -8.95 0.78 -7.46
N GLN A 75 -7.77 0.16 -7.60
CA GLN A 75 -7.66 -1.24 -8.00
C GLN A 75 -8.29 -2.19 -6.97
N VAL A 76 -8.05 -1.97 -5.67
CA VAL A 76 -8.66 -2.77 -4.60
C VAL A 76 -10.19 -2.64 -4.63
N LYS A 77 -10.70 -1.42 -4.80
CA LYS A 77 -12.13 -1.18 -4.94
C LYS A 77 -12.71 -1.93 -6.15
N ASN A 78 -12.07 -1.83 -7.31
CA ASN A 78 -12.51 -2.50 -8.53
C ASN A 78 -12.46 -4.04 -8.41
N LEU A 79 -11.45 -4.58 -7.73
CA LEU A 79 -11.36 -6.01 -7.41
C LEU A 79 -12.55 -6.49 -6.57
N VAL A 80 -12.88 -5.77 -5.50
CA VAL A 80 -14.01 -6.12 -4.63
C VAL A 80 -15.34 -5.97 -5.37
N ASP A 81 -15.56 -4.83 -6.05
CA ASP A 81 -16.79 -4.54 -6.77
C ASP A 81 -17.05 -5.57 -7.89
N SER A 82 -16.02 -5.91 -8.68
CA SER A 82 -16.13 -6.90 -9.75
C SER A 82 -16.37 -8.31 -9.21
N THR A 83 -15.77 -8.68 -8.08
CA THR A 83 -16.01 -9.97 -7.41
C THR A 83 -17.45 -10.06 -6.91
N VAL A 84 -17.95 -9.04 -6.21
CA VAL A 84 -19.33 -9.00 -5.72
C VAL A 84 -20.32 -9.00 -6.88
N LYS A 85 -20.05 -8.23 -7.95
CA LYS A 85 -20.91 -8.17 -9.14
C LYS A 85 -20.99 -9.51 -9.89
N SER A 86 -19.87 -10.22 -10.02
CA SER A 86 -19.80 -11.48 -10.77
C SER A 86 -20.29 -12.69 -9.97
N CYS A 87 -19.95 -12.76 -8.68
CA CYS A 87 -20.25 -13.90 -7.82
C CYS A 87 -21.51 -13.70 -6.96
N GLY A 88 -22.02 -12.47 -6.89
CA GLY A 88 -23.18 -12.05 -6.10
C GLY A 88 -22.89 -11.84 -4.60
N ARG A 89 -21.68 -12.16 -4.14
CA ARG A 89 -21.23 -12.04 -2.74
C ARG A 89 -19.70 -12.13 -2.66
N LEU A 90 -19.16 -11.72 -1.53
CA LEU A 90 -17.79 -11.98 -1.09
C LEU A 90 -17.87 -12.44 0.37
N ASP A 91 -17.30 -13.61 0.69
CA ASP A 91 -17.31 -14.17 2.04
C ASP A 91 -15.97 -14.02 2.77
N ILE A 92 -14.87 -14.14 2.03
CA ILE A 92 -13.52 -14.27 2.58
C ILE A 92 -12.59 -13.36 1.78
N ILE A 93 -11.76 -12.59 2.47
CA ILE A 93 -10.60 -11.93 1.89
C ILE A 93 -9.36 -12.37 2.68
N VAL A 94 -8.38 -12.91 1.98
CA VAL A 94 -7.09 -13.30 2.55
C VAL A 94 -6.09 -12.21 2.18
N LEU A 95 -5.50 -11.59 3.20
CA LEU A 95 -4.47 -10.57 3.06
C LEU A 95 -3.11 -11.22 3.29
N ASP A 96 -2.31 -11.33 2.24
CA ASP A 96 -0.90 -11.70 2.37
C ASP A 96 -0.10 -10.51 2.91
N LEU A 97 0.11 -10.50 4.23
CA LEU A 97 0.81 -9.45 4.96
C LEU A 97 2.05 -10.03 5.63
N ASP A 98 3.23 -9.56 5.23
CA ASP A 98 4.46 -9.82 5.97
C ASP A 98 4.44 -9.00 7.27
N LEU A 99 4.06 -9.66 8.37
CA LEU A 99 3.99 -9.06 9.69
C LEU A 99 5.36 -8.52 10.15
N ALA A 100 6.47 -9.15 9.77
CA ALA A 100 7.80 -8.68 10.17
C ALA A 100 8.17 -7.38 9.43
N ALA A 101 7.86 -7.30 8.13
CA ALA A 101 8.04 -6.08 7.34
C ALA A 101 7.12 -4.95 7.86
N TYR A 102 5.85 -5.26 8.14
CA TYR A 102 4.90 -4.32 8.73
C TYR A 102 5.37 -3.80 10.10
N ASP A 103 5.79 -4.71 10.98
CA ASP A 103 6.28 -4.37 12.31
C ASP A 103 7.51 -3.46 12.22
N LYS A 104 8.43 -3.75 11.29
CA LYS A 104 9.61 -2.91 11.06
C LYS A 104 9.21 -1.51 10.57
N LEU A 105 8.27 -1.41 9.62
CA LEU A 105 7.76 -0.13 9.12
C LEU A 105 7.16 0.71 10.25
N MET A 106 6.30 0.10 11.07
CA MET A 106 5.63 0.79 12.18
C MET A 106 6.59 1.09 13.34
N ALA A 107 7.58 0.23 13.59
CA ALA A 107 8.61 0.47 14.59
C ALA A 107 9.44 1.71 14.29
N VAL A 108 9.80 1.94 13.02
CA VAL A 108 10.56 3.11 12.59
C VAL A 108 9.67 4.36 12.54
N ASN A 109 8.57 4.30 11.79
CA ASN A 109 7.84 5.50 11.40
C ASN A 109 6.80 5.97 12.42
N ALA A 110 6.23 5.07 13.21
CA ALA A 110 5.24 5.43 14.23
C ALA A 110 5.85 5.38 15.64
N ARG A 111 6.35 4.20 16.04
CA ARG A 111 6.88 4.00 17.40
C ARG A 111 8.15 4.81 17.66
N GLY A 112 9.08 4.84 16.71
CA GLY A 112 10.31 5.63 16.79
C GLY A 112 10.02 7.12 16.96
N MET A 113 9.12 7.67 16.15
CA MET A 113 8.68 9.06 16.26
C MET A 113 8.04 9.38 17.62
N ALA A 114 7.14 8.52 18.09
CA ALA A 114 6.53 8.69 19.41
C ALA A 114 7.57 8.66 20.55
N ALA A 115 8.59 7.80 20.44
CA ALA A 115 9.69 7.76 21.40
C ALA A 115 10.52 9.05 21.36
N CYS A 116 10.87 9.56 20.18
CA CYS A 116 11.57 10.84 20.03
C CYS A 116 10.80 11.98 20.71
N VAL A 117 9.49 12.10 20.45
CA VAL A 117 8.64 13.13 21.08
C VAL A 117 8.57 12.95 22.59
N LYS A 118 8.30 11.72 23.07
CA LYS A 118 8.23 11.42 24.51
C LYS A 118 9.50 11.87 25.23
N HIS A 119 10.67 11.53 24.69
CA HIS A 119 11.94 11.84 25.34
C HIS A 119 12.36 13.31 25.18
N ALA A 120 11.96 13.97 24.09
CA ALA A 120 12.18 15.41 23.93
C ALA A 120 11.36 16.22 24.94
N VAL A 121 10.08 15.88 25.14
CA VAL A 121 9.14 16.65 25.98
C VAL A 121 9.39 16.47 27.47
N LEU A 122 9.89 15.32 27.92
CA LEU A 122 10.14 15.04 29.34
C LEU A 122 11.25 15.89 29.98
N GLY A 123 12.00 16.68 29.20
CA GLY A 123 13.09 17.55 29.70
C GLY A 123 12.89 19.06 29.52
N LEU A 124 11.82 19.52 28.86
CA LEU A 124 11.71 20.91 28.40
C LEU A 124 10.29 21.46 28.56
N VAL A 125 10.16 22.62 29.24
CA VAL A 125 8.86 23.27 29.54
C VAL A 125 8.36 24.15 28.36
N ARG A 126 9.04 24.17 27.21
CA ARG A 126 8.74 25.09 26.08
C ARG A 126 9.23 24.55 24.72
N ILE A 127 8.60 23.50 24.17
CA ILE A 127 8.91 22.98 22.82
C ILE A 127 7.77 23.32 21.86
N ARG A 128 8.11 23.75 20.63
CA ARG A 128 7.19 23.81 19.48
C ARG A 128 7.32 22.51 18.68
N VAL A 129 6.19 21.89 18.34
CA VAL A 129 6.15 20.65 17.56
C VAL A 129 5.39 20.92 16.28
N ASN A 130 6.03 20.79 15.13
CA ASN A 130 5.42 20.98 13.81
C ASN A 130 5.80 19.81 12.89
N CYS A 131 5.07 19.65 11.80
CA CYS A 131 5.31 18.69 10.73
C CYS A 131 5.61 19.44 9.42
N VAL A 132 6.43 18.82 8.55
CA VAL A 132 6.61 19.25 7.16
C VAL A 132 6.22 18.09 6.27
N SER A 133 5.22 18.30 5.42
CA SER A 133 4.70 17.30 4.48
C SER A 133 5.12 17.66 3.06
N PRO A 134 6.25 17.12 2.56
CA PRO A 134 6.71 17.42 1.22
C PRO A 134 5.89 16.69 0.15
N GLY A 135 5.80 17.31 -1.04
CA GLY A 135 5.37 16.65 -2.26
C GLY A 135 6.47 15.77 -2.86
N LEU A 136 6.38 15.45 -4.15
CA LEU A 136 7.44 14.72 -4.84
C LEU A 136 8.74 15.55 -4.84
N VAL A 137 9.81 15.03 -4.24
CA VAL A 137 11.10 15.72 -4.21
C VAL A 137 12.06 15.03 -5.16
N GLY A 138 12.69 15.78 -6.07
CA GLY A 138 13.71 15.27 -6.98
C GLY A 138 14.92 14.76 -6.21
N THR A 139 14.88 13.50 -5.80
CA THR A 139 15.91 12.78 -5.02
C THR A 139 16.33 11.53 -5.78
N PRO A 140 17.56 11.01 -5.55
CA PRO A 140 17.96 9.72 -6.12
C PRO A 140 16.97 8.59 -5.80
N LEU A 141 16.41 8.57 -4.59
CA LEU A 141 15.39 7.60 -4.18
C LEU A 141 14.13 7.66 -5.06
N LEU A 142 13.68 8.86 -5.43
CA LEU A 142 12.53 9.02 -6.32
C LEU A 142 12.84 8.48 -7.73
N LYS A 143 14.07 8.71 -8.22
CA LYS A 143 14.53 8.20 -9.52
C LYS A 143 14.58 6.68 -9.54
N ASP A 144 15.10 6.08 -8.47
CA ASP A 144 15.16 4.62 -8.31
C ASP A 144 13.75 4.02 -8.20
N MET A 145 12.83 4.71 -7.52
CA MET A 145 11.45 4.24 -7.33
C MET A 145 10.61 4.34 -8.61
N LEU A 146 10.85 5.35 -9.46
CA LEU A 146 10.10 5.57 -10.70
C LEU A 146 10.78 5.02 -11.96
N GLY A 147 12.05 4.59 -11.88
CA GLY A 147 12.79 4.00 -13.00
C GLY A 147 13.22 5.00 -14.08
N TYR A 148 13.55 6.23 -13.66
CA TYR A 148 13.69 7.40 -14.55
C TYR A 148 15.10 8.01 -14.48
N GLU A 149 15.72 8.27 -15.64
CA GLU A 149 17.12 8.73 -15.77
C GLU A 149 17.28 10.16 -16.37
N ASN A 150 16.24 10.78 -16.96
CA ASN A 150 16.38 11.90 -17.91
C ASN A 150 15.65 13.21 -17.51
N GLU A 151 16.08 14.35 -18.08
CA GLU A 151 15.47 15.69 -17.86
C GLU A 151 14.00 15.80 -18.29
N GLU A 152 13.53 14.90 -19.17
CA GLU A 152 12.13 14.86 -19.59
C GLU A 152 11.20 14.41 -18.45
N GLU A 153 11.69 13.58 -17.53
CA GLU A 153 10.92 13.08 -16.39
C GLU A 153 10.84 14.11 -15.26
N ASP A 154 11.87 14.95 -15.10
CA ASP A 154 11.84 16.13 -14.24
C ASP A 154 10.68 17.08 -14.65
N LYS A 155 10.40 17.21 -15.95
CA LYS A 155 9.26 17.98 -16.47
C LYS A 155 7.92 17.28 -16.21
N VAL A 156 7.87 15.95 -16.23
CA VAL A 156 6.65 15.20 -15.86
C VAL A 156 6.32 15.46 -14.40
N VAL A 157 7.30 15.34 -13.51
CA VAL A 157 7.12 15.64 -12.08
C VAL A 157 6.71 17.10 -11.88
N GLU A 158 7.37 18.04 -12.56
CA GLU A 158 6.98 19.45 -12.54
C GLU A 158 5.54 19.69 -13.04
N SER A 159 5.10 18.93 -14.04
CA SER A 159 3.75 19.05 -14.59
C SER A 159 2.67 18.72 -13.57
N THR A 160 3.00 17.94 -12.53
CA THR A 160 2.09 17.61 -11.43
C THR A 160 1.88 18.74 -10.42
N TYR A 161 2.64 19.83 -10.50
CA TYR A 161 2.54 20.98 -9.59
C TYR A 161 1.68 22.10 -10.16
N THR A 162 1.03 22.88 -9.29
CA THR A 162 0.43 24.17 -9.68
C THR A 162 1.52 25.19 -10.00
N LEU A 163 2.59 25.21 -9.21
CA LEU A 163 3.73 26.12 -9.39
C LEU A 163 4.63 25.64 -10.54
N LYS A 164 4.35 26.11 -11.75
CA LYS A 164 5.12 25.80 -12.96
C LYS A 164 6.50 26.46 -12.99
N GLY A 165 7.43 25.88 -13.73
CA GLY A 165 8.78 26.37 -14.01
C GLY A 165 9.82 26.03 -12.94
N ARG A 166 9.47 25.22 -11.93
CA ARG A 166 10.38 24.86 -10.82
C ARG A 166 10.12 23.45 -10.32
N LEU A 167 11.12 22.59 -10.44
CA LEU A 167 11.11 21.28 -9.78
C LEU A 167 11.50 21.43 -8.31
N MET A 168 10.74 20.77 -7.43
CA MET A 168 11.04 20.72 -6.00
C MET A 168 12.38 20.01 -5.73
N ARG A 169 13.23 20.68 -4.97
CA ARG A 169 14.55 20.19 -4.53
C ARG A 169 14.53 19.95 -3.02
N PRO A 170 15.43 19.09 -2.50
CA PRO A 170 15.59 18.90 -1.06
C PRO A 170 15.78 20.21 -0.29
N LYS A 171 16.42 21.20 -0.91
CA LYS A 171 16.59 22.54 -0.35
C LYS A 171 15.26 23.24 -0.02
N ASN A 172 14.20 23.04 -0.80
CA ASN A 172 12.90 23.67 -0.53
C ASN A 172 12.30 23.16 0.80
N VAL A 173 12.42 21.85 1.05
CA VAL A 173 11.99 21.24 2.31
C VAL A 173 12.88 21.72 3.46
N ALA A 174 14.20 21.77 3.24
CA ALA A 174 15.15 22.26 4.24
C ALA A 174 14.87 23.72 4.64
N ASP A 175 14.58 24.59 3.68
CA ASP A 175 14.25 26.00 3.95
C ASP A 175 12.95 26.13 4.76
N ALA A 176 11.96 25.27 4.51
CA ALA A 176 10.73 25.21 5.32
C ALA A 176 10.99 24.71 6.76
N VAL A 177 11.87 23.72 6.92
CA VAL A 177 12.33 23.25 8.23
C VAL A 177 13.06 24.38 8.97
N VAL A 178 13.92 25.14 8.28
CA VAL A 178 14.60 26.31 8.87
C VAL A 178 13.60 27.36 9.35
N PHE A 179 12.57 27.67 8.55
CA PHE A 179 11.50 28.59 8.97
C PHE A 179 10.77 28.08 10.23
N LEU A 180 10.38 26.82 10.27
CA LEU A 180 9.72 26.24 11.45
C LEU A 180 10.64 26.17 12.67
N ALA A 181 11.95 26.06 12.47
CA ALA A 181 12.93 26.07 13.55
C ALA A 181 13.31 27.50 14.03
N SER A 182 13.14 28.53 13.19
CA SER A 182 13.53 29.91 13.51
C SER A 182 12.50 30.65 14.38
N GLU A 183 12.89 31.82 14.87
CA GLU A 183 12.01 32.75 15.61
C GLU A 183 10.93 33.38 14.72
N ASP A 184 11.05 33.30 13.40
CA ASP A 184 10.03 33.80 12.46
C ASP A 184 8.71 33.03 12.61
N SER A 185 8.76 31.82 13.19
CA SER A 185 7.61 30.96 13.47
C SER A 185 7.37 30.77 14.98
N GLN A 186 7.80 31.70 15.83
CA GLN A 186 7.73 31.58 17.31
C GLN A 186 6.32 31.29 17.87
N PHE A 187 5.25 31.64 17.13
CA PHE A 187 3.85 31.35 17.49
C PHE A 187 3.24 30.14 16.75
N VAL A 188 4.03 29.38 16.01
CA VAL A 188 3.57 28.22 15.23
C VAL A 188 3.95 26.92 15.94
N THR A 189 2.94 26.19 16.40
CA THR A 189 3.04 24.83 16.96
C THR A 189 1.80 24.03 16.61
N GLY A 190 1.94 22.71 16.46
CA GLY A 190 0.88 21.79 16.04
C GLY A 190 0.51 21.90 14.57
N HIS A 191 1.33 22.57 13.75
CA HIS A 191 1.04 22.79 12.34
C HIS A 191 1.69 21.74 11.44
N ASP A 192 0.97 21.32 10.40
CA ASP A 192 1.53 20.55 9.28
C ASP A 192 1.73 21.48 8.08
N LEU A 193 2.99 21.82 7.82
CA LEU A 193 3.37 22.68 6.72
C LEU A 193 3.55 21.85 5.45
N VAL A 194 2.58 21.93 4.55
CA VAL A 194 2.65 21.28 3.24
C VAL A 194 3.61 22.04 2.33
N VAL A 195 4.59 21.33 1.76
CA VAL A 195 5.58 21.87 0.81
C VAL A 195 5.56 20.99 -0.43
N ASP A 196 4.61 21.22 -1.33
CA ASP A 196 4.34 20.31 -2.45
C ASP A 196 4.17 20.99 -3.83
N GLY A 197 4.36 22.31 -3.92
CA GLY A 197 4.16 23.04 -5.17
C GLY A 197 2.70 23.13 -5.63
N GLY A 198 1.73 22.83 -4.76
CA GLY A 198 0.30 22.78 -5.08
C GLY A 198 -0.15 21.44 -5.66
N HIS A 199 0.62 20.37 -5.47
CA HIS A 199 0.26 19.05 -6.00
C HIS A 199 -1.08 18.52 -5.47
N ARG A 200 -1.39 18.78 -4.19
CA ARG A 200 -2.62 18.32 -3.54
C ARG A 200 -3.77 19.33 -3.55
N GLY A 201 -3.60 20.49 -4.19
CA GLY A 201 -4.49 21.65 -4.13
C GLY A 201 -5.37 21.85 -5.34
#